data_AF-A0A7H4PIE7-F1
#
_entry.id   AF-A0A7H4PIE7-F1
#
_cell.length_a   1.000
_cell.length_b   1.000
_cell.length_c   1.000
_cell.angle_alpha   90.00
_cell.angle_beta   90.00
_cell.angle_gamma   90.00
#
_symmetry.space_group_name_H-M   'P 1'
#
loop_
_entity.id
_entity.type
_entity.pdbx_description
1 polymer ?
#
loop_
_entity_poly.entity_id
_entity_poly.type
_entity_poly.pdbx_seq_one_letter_code
_entity_poly.pdbx_strand_id
1 'polypeptide(L)'
;MDKSPQTDAVDRILEQWKRERPDLDCSPMGPFGRLKRCALLLEPRIEAAFLRHDLVRWEFDMLATLRRAANRSCCRPPSSFQR
;
A
#
# COMPACT_ATOMS: atom_id res chain seq x y z
N MET A 1 -12.98 -27.94 -7.52
CA MET A 1 -13.52 -26.57 -7.44
C MET A 1 -13.40 -25.92 -8.79
N ASP A 2 -14.52 -25.78 -9.50
CA ASP A 2 -14.64 -24.88 -10.64
C ASP A 2 -14.48 -23.44 -10.12
N LYS A 3 -13.33 -22.81 -10.39
CA LYS A 3 -13.15 -21.36 -10.21
C LYS A 3 -13.41 -20.71 -11.54
N SER A 4 -14.67 -20.67 -11.96
CA SER A 4 -15.09 -19.69 -12.95
C SER A 4 -14.69 -18.30 -12.42
N PRO A 5 -13.99 -17.47 -13.22
CA PRO A 5 -13.53 -16.17 -12.76
C PRO A 5 -14.74 -15.33 -12.38
N GLN A 6 -14.92 -15.10 -11.08
CA GLN A 6 -16.00 -14.29 -10.56
C GLN A 6 -15.77 -12.85 -11.00
N THR A 7 -16.65 -12.33 -11.86
CA THR A 7 -16.62 -10.94 -12.32
C THR A 7 -16.68 -9.98 -11.14
N ASP A 8 -15.73 -9.06 -11.04
CA ASP A 8 -15.66 -8.09 -9.96
C ASP A 8 -16.18 -6.70 -10.37
N ALA A 9 -16.15 -5.75 -9.43
CA ALA A 9 -16.62 -4.38 -9.67
C ALA A 9 -15.79 -3.64 -10.73
N VAL A 10 -14.50 -3.96 -10.87
CA VAL A 10 -13.61 -3.35 -11.87
C VAL A 10 -13.92 -3.91 -13.25
N ASP A 11 -14.22 -5.20 -13.37
CA ASP A 11 -14.68 -5.79 -14.63
C ASP A 11 -15.95 -5.08 -15.15
N ARG A 12 -16.91 -4.79 -14.26
CA ARG A 12 -18.11 -4.02 -14.62
C ARG A 12 -17.79 -2.61 -15.13
N ILE A 13 -16.76 -1.96 -14.59
CA ILE A 13 -16.31 -0.64 -15.03
C ILE A 13 -15.63 -0.74 -16.40
N LEU A 14 -14.79 -1.75 -16.61
CA LEU A 14 -14.12 -1.99 -17.90
C LEU A 14 -15.13 -2.27 -19.01
N GLU A 15 -16.14 -3.09 -18.74
CA GLU A 15 -17.24 -3.35 -19.68
C GLU A 15 -18.04 -2.08 -19.99
N GLN A 16 -18.25 -1.21 -19.02
CA GLN A 16 -18.86 0.09 -19.28
C GLN A 16 -18.00 0.94 -20.22
N TRP A 17 -16.70 1.09 -19.94
CA TRP A 17 -15.79 1.86 -20.79
C TRP A 17 -15.71 1.32 -22.22
N LYS A 18 -15.70 0.00 -22.37
CA LYS A 18 -15.73 -0.66 -23.68
C LYS A 18 -16.97 -0.30 -24.50
N ARG A 19 -18.13 -0.13 -23.85
CA ARG A 19 -19.36 0.31 -24.53
C ARG A 19 -19.34 1.79 -24.86
N GLU A 20 -18.90 2.64 -23.93
CA GLU A 20 -18.96 4.09 -24.09
C GLU A 20 -17.86 4.63 -25.03
N ARG A 21 -16.66 4.04 -24.97
CA ARG A 21 -15.47 4.45 -25.73
C ARG A 21 -14.67 3.23 -26.22
N PRO A 22 -15.19 2.49 -27.21
CA PRO A 22 -14.52 1.31 -27.76
C PRO A 22 -13.16 1.63 -28.42
N ASP A 23 -12.90 2.90 -28.72
CA ASP A 23 -11.65 3.40 -29.29
C ASP A 23 -10.49 3.50 -28.27
N LEU A 24 -10.78 3.45 -26.96
CA LEU A 24 -9.78 3.57 -25.89
C LEU A 24 -9.41 2.21 -25.30
N ASP A 25 -8.11 1.98 -25.13
CA ASP A 25 -7.62 0.87 -24.32
C ASP A 25 -7.66 1.22 -22.82
N CYS A 26 -8.72 0.76 -22.15
CA CYS A 26 -8.89 0.91 -20.71
C CYS A 26 -8.32 -0.27 -19.90
N SER A 27 -7.64 -1.24 -20.53
CA SER A 27 -7.08 -2.40 -19.84
C SER A 27 -6.17 -2.06 -18.63
N PRO A 28 -5.39 -0.96 -18.62
CA PRO A 28 -4.58 -0.60 -17.45
C PRO A 28 -5.42 -0.30 -16.20
N MET A 29 -6.67 0.15 -16.36
CA MET A 29 -7.56 0.43 -15.23
C MET A 29 -7.91 -0.83 -14.43
N GLY A 30 -7.78 -2.02 -15.03
CA GLY A 30 -8.00 -3.31 -14.37
C GLY A 30 -7.12 -3.52 -13.14
N PRO A 31 -5.80 -3.72 -13.30
CA PRO A 31 -4.90 -3.92 -12.15
C PRO A 31 -4.88 -2.73 -11.19
N PHE A 32 -4.82 -1.49 -11.70
CA PHE A 32 -4.79 -0.30 -10.83
C PHE A 32 -6.07 -0.11 -10.03
N GLY A 33 -7.24 -0.33 -10.66
CA GLY A 33 -8.53 -0.25 -10.00
C GLY A 33 -8.66 -1.27 -8.88
N ARG A 34 -8.20 -2.51 -9.11
CA ARG A 34 -8.19 -3.56 -8.09
C ARG A 34 -7.24 -3.23 -6.94
N LEU A 35 -6.01 -2.83 -7.23
CA LEU A 35 -5.03 -2.43 -6.21
C LEU A 35 -5.56 -1.27 -5.36
N LYS A 36 -6.14 -0.25 -5.99
CA LYS A 36 -6.77 0.87 -5.29
C LYS A 36 -7.90 0.41 -4.37
N ARG A 37 -8.77 -0.49 -4.84
CA ARG A 37 -9.87 -1.04 -4.02
C ARG A 37 -9.33 -1.86 -2.85
N CYS A 38 -8.31 -2.67 -3.06
CA CYS A 38 -7.63 -3.38 -1.99
C CYS A 38 -7.09 -2.40 -0.95
N ALA A 39 -6.34 -1.37 -1.37
CA ALA A 39 -5.82 -0.35 -0.47
C ALA A 39 -6.94 0.30 0.35
N LEU A 40 -8.02 0.75 -0.28
CA LEU A 40 -9.17 1.38 0.39
C LEU A 40 -9.85 0.45 1.41
N LEU A 41 -9.89 -0.86 1.15
CA LEU A 41 -10.49 -1.84 2.07
C LEU A 41 -9.55 -2.22 3.22
N LEU A 42 -8.23 -2.19 3.00
CA LEU A 42 -7.24 -2.52 4.02
C LEU A 42 -6.95 -1.32 4.93
N GLU A 43 -6.95 -0.11 4.40
CA GLU A 43 -6.53 1.10 5.09
C GLU A 43 -7.23 1.31 6.45
N PRO A 44 -8.57 1.23 6.58
CA PRO A 44 -9.22 1.34 7.88
C PRO A 44 -8.82 0.25 8.88
N ARG A 45 -8.53 -0.96 8.39
CA ARG A 45 -8.10 -2.09 9.23
C ARG A 45 -6.67 -1.90 9.73
N ILE A 46 -5.81 -1.31 8.90
CA ILE A 46 -4.44 -0.94 9.26
C ILE A 46 -4.48 0.17 10.31
N GLU A 47 -5.28 1.22 10.11
CA GLU A 47 -5.45 2.28 11.11
C GLU A 47 -5.97 1.75 12.44
N ALA A 48 -7.02 0.91 12.40
CA ALA A 48 -7.54 0.26 13.61
C ALA A 48 -6.48 -0.61 14.31
N ALA A 49 -5.53 -1.18 13.58
CA ALA A 49 -4.44 -1.95 14.17
C ALA A 49 -3.41 -1.07 14.90
N PHE A 50 -3.09 0.11 14.36
CA PHE A 50 -2.22 1.08 15.04
C PHE A 50 -2.88 1.66 16.30
N LEU A 51 -4.17 1.98 16.23
CA LEU A 51 -4.92 2.54 17.36
C LEU A 51 -4.96 1.60 18.58
N ARG A 52 -4.90 0.28 18.41
CA ARG A 52 -4.78 -0.67 19.54
C ARG A 52 -3.48 -0.53 20.34
N HIS A 53 -2.51 0.19 19.79
CA HIS A 53 -1.21 0.46 20.40
C HIS A 53 -1.02 1.96 20.69
N ASP A 54 -2.10 2.75 20.68
CA ASP A 54 -2.08 4.20 20.85
C ASP A 54 -1.18 4.92 19.82
N LEU A 55 -1.09 4.35 18.61
CA LEU A 55 -0.29 4.89 17.51
C LEU A 55 -1.19 5.38 16.37
N VAL A 56 -0.70 6.39 15.66
CA VAL A 56 -1.14 6.72 14.30
C VAL A 56 -0.09 6.30 13.26
N ARG A 57 -0.49 6.17 11.99
CA ARG A 57 0.38 5.63 10.92
C ARG A 57 1.76 6.28 10.85
N TRP A 58 1.83 7.61 10.90
CA TRP A 58 3.12 8.30 10.74
C TRP A 58 4.08 8.03 11.91
N GLU A 59 3.57 7.83 13.13
CA GLU A 59 4.38 7.47 14.30
C GLU A 59 4.95 6.06 14.12
N PHE A 60 4.11 5.13 13.68
CA PHE A 60 4.57 3.79 13.33
C PHE A 60 5.67 3.83 12.26
N ASP A 61 5.48 4.60 11.19
CA ASP A 61 6.46 4.72 10.10
C ASP A 61 7.79 5.33 10.60
N MET A 62 7.73 6.32 11.50
CA MET A 62 8.90 6.88 12.15
C MET A 62 9.63 5.82 12.98
N LEU A 63 8.93 5.11 13.87
CA LEU A 63 9.51 4.08 14.73
C LEU A 63 10.09 2.92 13.91
N ALA A 64 9.39 2.47 12.86
CA ALA A 64 9.86 1.43 11.96
C ALA A 64 11.10 1.87 11.17
N THR A 65 11.18 3.14 10.80
CA THR A 65 12.36 3.72 10.13
C THR A 65 13.56 3.75 11.07
N LEU A 66 13.40 4.26 12.29
CA LEU A 66 14.45 4.28 13.31
C LEU A 66 14.93 2.87 13.65
N ARG A 67 14.00 1.91 13.81
CA ARG A 67 14.35 0.51 14.07
C ARG A 67 15.18 -0.11 12.95
N ARG A 68 14.85 0.14 11.69
CA ARG A 68 15.62 -0.37 10.54
C ARG A 68 16.98 0.32 10.39
N ALA A 69 17.06 1.60 10.76
CA ALA A 69 18.30 2.37 10.75
C ALA A 69 19.26 1.98 11.90
N ALA A 70 18.73 1.50 13.03
CA ALA A 70 19.54 1.12 14.20
C ALA A 70 20.56 0.00 13.93
N ASN A 71 20.32 -0.87 12.96
CA ASN A 71 21.29 -1.88 12.51
C ASN A 71 22.38 -1.34 11.58
N ARG A 72 22.30 -0.05 11.20
CA ARG A 72 23.37 0.68 10.50
C ARG A 72 24.14 1.53 11.51
N SER A 73 24.63 0.90 12.57
CA SER A 73 25.54 1.48 13.56
C SER A 73 26.95 1.69 12.98
N CYS A 74 27.07 2.40 11.86
CA CYS A 74 28.37 2.86 11.37
C CYS A 74 28.78 4.21 11.98
N CYS A 75 27.95 4.84 12.80
CA CYS A 75 28.36 5.97 13.62
C CYS A 75 29.05 5.49 14.91
N ARG A 76 30.18 4.81 14.74
CA ARG A 76 31.28 4.96 15.70
C ARG A 76 31.69 6.44 15.60
N PRO A 77 31.72 7.23 16.68
CA PRO A 77 32.25 8.57 16.60
C PRO A 77 33.70 8.48 16.08
N PRO A 78 34.14 9.30 15.11
CA PRO A 78 35.54 9.35 14.74
C PRO A 78 36.34 9.61 16.02
N SER A 79 37.41 8.84 16.24
CA SER A 79 38.25 8.84 17.43
C SER A 79 39.01 10.16 17.69
N SER A 80 38.64 11.24 17.00
CA SER A 80 39.20 12.57 17.11
C SER A 80 38.56 13.43 18.21
N PHE A 81 37.62 12.91 18.99
CA PHE A 81 37.02 13.61 20.16
C PHE A 81 37.54 13.06 21.50
N GLN A 82 38.83 12.74 21.54
CA GLN A 82 39.62 12.62 22.77
C GLN A 82 40.83 13.55 22.62
N ARG A 83 40.60 14.85 22.81
CA ARG A 83 41.68 15.78 23.14
C ARG A 83 41.12 16.93 23.97
#